data_AF-A0A9N9GZ11-F1
#
_entry.id   AF-A0A9N9GZ11-F1
#
_cell.length_a   1.000
_cell.length_b   1.000
_cell.length_c   1.000
_cell.angle_alpha   90.00
_cell.angle_beta   90.00
_cell.angle_gamma   90.00
#
_symmetry.space_group_name_H-M   'P 1'
#
loop_
_entity.id
_entity.type
_entity.pdbx_description
1 polymer ?
#
loop_
_entity_poly.entity_id
_entity_poly.type
_entity_poly.pdbx_seq_one_letter_code
_entity_poly.pdbx_strand_id
1 'polypeptide(L)' 'GIIQAASQLQLSVPLVVRLQGTNENEAKKLIAESDLRIITCDDLDYAAIKAVQLSQIVKLSREANVDVSFQLAE' A
#
# COMPACT_ATOMS: atom_id res chain seq x y z
N GLY A 1 -3.49 -5.47 13.51
CA GLY A 1 -4.18 -4.18 13.31
C GLY A 1 -4.36 -3.89 11.83
N ILE A 2 -3.38 -3.26 11.19
CA ILE A 2 -3.47 -2.84 9.77
C ILE A 2 -3.77 -4.01 8.83
N ILE A 3 -3.00 -5.11 8.92
CA ILE A 3 -3.20 -6.32 8.10
C ILE A 3 -4.63 -6.85 8.22
N GLN A 4 -5.13 -6.98 9.46
CA GLN A 4 -6.49 -7.47 9.73
C GLN A 4 -7.56 -6.54 9.14
N ALA A 5 -7.40 -5.22 9.29
CA ALA A 5 -8.34 -4.26 8.72
C ALA A 5 -8.34 -4.29 7.18
N ALA A 6 -7.15 -4.36 6.57
CA ALA A 6 -7.01 -4.42 5.12
C ALA A 6 -7.60 -5.72 4.53
N SER A 7 -7.47 -6.85 5.23
CA SER A 7 -8.09 -8.12 4.84
C SER A 7 -9.61 -8.08 4.99
N GLN A 8 -10.14 -7.58 6.11
CA GLN A 8 -11.59 -7.53 6.36
C GLN A 8 -12.33 -6.55 5.44
N LEU A 9 -11.73 -5.39 5.16
CA LEU A 9 -12.36 -4.33 4.38
C LEU A 9 -12.21 -4.52 2.86
N GLN A 10 -11.38 -5.48 2.41
CA GLN A 10 -11.10 -5.74 1.01
C GLN A 10 -10.88 -4.45 0.21
N LEU A 11 -9.92 -3.63 0.68
CA LEU A 11 -9.71 -2.29 0.16
C LEU A 11 -9.43 -2.33 -1.35
N SER A 12 -10.23 -1.60 -2.13
CA SER A 12 -10.03 -1.38 -3.57
C SER A 12 -9.05 -0.24 -3.87
N VAL A 13 -8.62 0.48 -2.82
CA VAL A 13 -7.67 1.59 -2.91
C VAL A 13 -6.26 1.13 -2.51
N PRO A 14 -5.21 1.71 -3.11
CA PRO A 14 -3.84 1.38 -2.76
C PRO A 14 -3.49 1.84 -1.34
N LEU A 15 -2.76 1.00 -0.60
CA LEU A 15 -2.33 1.28 0.77
C LEU A 15 -0.81 1.43 0.83
N VAL A 16 -0.34 2.62 1.22
CA VAL A 16 1.08 2.90 1.48
C VAL A 16 1.28 3.01 2.99
N VAL A 17 2.24 2.27 3.52
CA VAL A 17 2.53 2.20 4.96
C VAL A 17 3.99 2.50 5.20
N ARG A 18 4.23 3.50 6.07
CA ARG A 18 5.56 3.80 6.59
C ARG A 18 5.62 3.43 8.06
N LEU A 19 6.43 2.43 8.38
CA LEU A 19 6.58 1.93 9.74
C LEU A 19 7.88 2.43 10.35
N GLN A 20 7.84 2.84 11.62
CA GLN A 20 9.02 3.16 12.43
C GLN A 20 8.79 2.73 13.86
N GLY A 21 9.85 2.23 14.50
CA GLY A 21 9.84 1.87 15.91
C GLY A 21 10.51 0.53 16.19
N THR A 22 10.21 -0.04 17.34
CA THR A 22 10.97 -1.15 17.94
C THR A 22 10.97 -2.43 17.11
N ASN A 23 9.88 -2.74 16.42
CA ASN A 23 9.70 -4.00 15.67
C ASN A 23 9.42 -3.74 14.18
N GLU A 24 10.01 -2.68 13.61
CA GLU A 24 9.81 -2.30 12.20
C GLU A 24 10.09 -3.46 11.23
N ASN A 25 11.23 -4.14 11.40
CA ASN A 25 11.63 -5.24 10.52
C ASN A 25 10.66 -6.43 10.57
N GLU A 26 10.20 -6.79 11.76
CA GLU A 26 9.25 -7.89 11.96
C GLU A 26 7.88 -7.52 11.37
N ALA A 27 7.42 -6.28 11.58
CA ALA A 27 6.18 -5.78 11.02
C ALA A 27 6.22 -5.72 9.47
N LYS A 28 7.34 -5.33 8.87
CA LYS A 28 7.53 -5.37 7.40
C LYS A 28 7.45 -6.79 6.86
N LYS A 29 8.07 -7.77 7.53
CA LYS A 29 7.98 -9.19 7.14
C LYS A 29 6.55 -9.69 7.19
N LEU A 30 5.83 -9.42 8.28
CA LEU A 30 4.42 -9.78 8.42
C LEU A 30 3.55 -9.18 7.31
N ILE A 31 3.85 -7.97 6.86
CA ILE A 31 3.15 -7.33 5.74
C ILE A 31 3.48 -8.04 4.42
N ALA A 32 4.76 -8.33 4.17
CA ALA A 32 5.19 -9.03 2.95
C ALA A 32 4.57 -10.43 2.83
N GLU A 33 4.40 -11.13 3.96
CA GLU A 33 3.79 -12.47 4.01
C GLU A 33 2.25 -12.44 3.93
N SER A 34 1.61 -11.27 4.07
CA SER A 34 0.15 -11.18 4.24
C SER A 34 -0.68 -11.35 2.96
N ASP A 35 -0.07 -11.54 1.78
CA ASP A 35 -0.73 -11.53 0.45
C ASP A 35 -1.58 -10.26 0.19
N LEU A 36 -1.43 -9.24 1.03
CA LEU A 36 -2.13 -7.97 0.89
C LEU A 36 -1.29 -7.01 0.04
N ARG A 37 -1.97 -6.25 -0.81
CA ARG A 37 -1.36 -5.21 -1.66
C ARG A 37 -0.99 -3.98 -0.82
N ILE A 38 0.03 -4.11 0.01
CA ILE A 38 0.52 -3.06 0.91
C ILE A 38 1.92 -2.67 0.48
N ILE A 39 2.11 -1.39 0.19
CA ILE A 39 3.39 -0.83 -0.19
C ILE A 39 4.09 -0.32 1.06
N THR A 40 5.17 -0.97 1.45
CA THR A 40 5.98 -0.54 2.59
C THR A 40 7.03 0.47 2.14
N CYS A 41 7.24 1.51 2.94
CA CYS A 41 8.25 2.54 2.70
C CYS A 41 8.96 2.90 4.01
N ASP A 42 10.23 3.25 3.92
CA ASP A 42 11.05 3.57 5.09
C ASP A 42 11.13 5.08 5.29
N ASP A 43 11.31 5.77 4.17
CA ASP A 43 11.39 7.21 4.09
C ASP A 43 10.00 7.87 3.96
N LEU A 44 9.81 8.98 4.66
CA LEU A 44 8.54 9.70 4.71
C LEU A 44 8.25 10.41 3.39
N ASP A 45 9.25 11.05 2.78
CA ASP A 45 9.07 11.78 1.53
C ASP A 45 8.77 10.81 0.39
N TYR A 46 9.47 9.67 0.35
CA TYR A 46 9.20 8.60 -0.60
C TYR A 46 7.79 8.04 -0.45
N ALA A 47 7.34 7.79 0.78
CA ALA A 47 5.98 7.33 1.06
C ALA A 47 4.93 8.35 0.56
N ALA A 48 5.17 9.64 0.79
CA ALA A 48 4.28 10.71 0.34
C ALA A 48 4.21 10.78 -1.20
N ILE A 49 5.37 10.75 -1.87
CA ILE A 49 5.45 10.75 -3.34
C ILE A 49 4.66 9.56 -3.92
N LYS A 50 4.87 8.35 -3.36
CA LYS A 50 4.16 7.14 -3.80
C LYS A 50 2.65 7.25 -3.60
N ALA A 51 2.21 7.73 -2.44
CA ALA A 51 0.79 7.91 -2.16
C ALA A 51 0.12 8.87 -3.16
N VAL A 52 0.78 9.98 -3.50
CA VAL A 52 0.29 10.96 -4.49
C VAL A 52 0.24 10.35 -5.88
N GLN A 53 1.31 9.67 -6.32
CA GLN A 53 1.36 9.02 -7.64
C GLN A 53 0.23 7.99 -7.80
N LEU A 54 0.02 7.15 -6.79
CA LEU A 54 -1.04 6.13 -6.82
C LEU A 54 -2.43 6.76 -6.85
N SER A 55 -2.65 7.83 -6.09
CA SER A 55 -3.90 8.60 -6.13
C SER A 55 -4.21 9.13 -7.53
N GLN A 56 -3.20 9.65 -8.23
CA GLN A 56 -3.34 10.12 -9.62
C GLN A 56 -3.71 8.98 -10.57
N ILE A 57 -3.05 7.82 -10.46
CA ILE A 57 -3.35 6.64 -11.29
C ILE A 57 -4.79 6.18 -11.06
N VAL A 58 -5.22 6.08 -9.80
CA VAL A 58 -6.60 5.70 -9.47
C VAL A 58 -7.60 6.71 -10.03
N LYS A 59 -7.31 8.02 -9.95
CA LYS A 59 -8.16 9.06 -10.53
C LYS A 59 -8.31 8.90 -12.05
N LEU A 60 -7.19 8.77 -12.76
CA LEU A 60 -7.16 8.52 -14.21
C LEU A 60 -7.94 7.26 -14.59
N SER A 61 -7.79 6.20 -13.81
CA SER A 61 -8.50 4.94 -14.07
C SER A 61 -10.01 5.07 -13.95
N ARG A 62 -10.49 5.86 -12.97
CA ARG A 62 -11.92 6.15 -12.79
C ARG A 62 -12.47 6.98 -13.94
N GLU A 63 -11.69 7.95 -14.43
CA GLU A 63 -12.06 8.77 -15.59
C GLU A 63 -12.10 7.93 -16.88
N ALA A 64 -11.18 6.98 -17.02
CA ALA A 64 -11.12 6.06 -18.17
C ALA A 64 -12.05 4.84 -18.04
N ASN A 65 -12.72 4.66 -16.90
CA ASN A 65 -13.56 3.51 -16.57
C ASN A 65 -12.82 2.16 -16.71
N VAL A 66 -11.55 2.13 -16.28
CA VAL A 66 -10.66 0.96 -16.32
C VAL A 66 -10.34 0.49 -14.90
N ASP A 67 -10.44 -0.81 -14.65
CA ASP A 67 -10.00 -1.41 -13.39
C ASP A 67 -8.49 -1.61 -13.38
N VAL A 68 -7.80 -1.05 -12.38
CA VAL A 68 -6.35 -1.17 -12.21
C VAL A 68 -6.04 -2.11 -11.06
N SER A 69 -5.22 -3.12 -11.34
CA SER A 69 -4.63 -3.97 -10.31
C SER A 69 -3.15 -3.64 -10.16
N PHE A 70 -2.76 -3.23 -8.96
CA PHE A 70 -1.37 -2.97 -8.63
C PHE A 70 -0.70 -4.26 -8.17
N GLN A 71 0.44 -4.60 -8.79
CA GLN A 71 1.36 -5.62 -8.31
C GLN A 71 2.62 -4.91 -7.80
N LEU A 72 3.08 -5.29 -6.61
CA LEU A 72 4.40 -4.90 -6.14
C LEU A 72 5.43 -5.79 -6.84
N ALA A 73 6.43 -5.17 -7.46
CA ALA A 73 7.64 -5.89 -7.87
C ALA A 73 8.47 -6.15 -6.61
N GLU A 74 9.00 -7.37 -6.49
CA GLU A 74 9.90 -7.82 -5.42
C GLU A 74 11.14 -6.91 -5.28
#